data_AF-A0A1H8XBE7-F1
#
_entry.id   AF-A0A1H8XBE7-F1
#
_cell.length_a   1.000
_cell.length_b   1.000
_cell.length_c   1.000
_cell.angle_alpha   90.00
_cell.angle_beta   90.00
_cell.angle_gamma   90.00
#
_symmetry.space_group_name_H-M   'P 1'
#
loop_
_entity.id
_entity.type
_entity.pdbx_description
1 polymer ?
#
loop_
_entity_poly.entity_id
_entity_poly.type
_entity_poly.pdbx_seq_one_letter_code
_entity_poly.pdbx_strand_id
1 'polypeptide(L)'
;MFDLFFRKKAPPAVPLGASKHGFTRPSAGQDLLALPRRQKLIENIWQRTSLSREQFASLYRDPLGRYADLVQQLPASENHHHAYPGGLLDHGLEIVAYALKIRQNYLLPIGAPPESQAAQAEAWSAAVAYGALLHDLGKIAVDIEVVLEDGEPWHPWHGRIEKPYRFRYVKGRDYQLHGAASALVYFQVLPSHVLDWLSGYRELWSSLIFVLAGQYQHAGVLGEMIVQADQASVAQELGANPQRAMEAPKNTIQRQLADGLRTLVIEKFKLNQPEGPSDGWLTQDALWLVSKPASDQLRALMLSQGVEGIPTSNAPFFNLIQDQAIIQVNAQDKAIWKAKVDNGKGWSQTFTFLKISPALIWPDPADRPAPFTGTLTLEQTDGGEPEQQRVDIASDITSPSIAITHTVTDVTSFQTTVHSETLRPPAFQTGLDSMEDTLALADDLFGHTPSAVPLTPPQPTIDLALDDQEAHPVEDISAAAVAVPGGAELGQAFIDWARHGVLSHKLVINDAKAMIHTVDGTAFLVSPGLFKRYVLEHPHLQKEAKERDIDPWQLVQRAFEKLKINRKTPDNLNIWTCEVIGPRKSKSLKGYLLQDPTSIFAQPPFDNPSIKLQGTEAEQ
;
A
#
# COMPACT_ATOMS: atom_id res chain seq x y z
N MET A 1 15.11 -4.15 -43.18
CA MET A 1 15.18 -2.68 -42.98
C MET A 1 14.29 -2.38 -41.77
N PHE A 2 14.83 -2.26 -40.56
CA PHE A 2 16.23 -2.02 -40.18
C PHE A 2 16.83 -3.19 -39.39
N ASP A 3 17.96 -3.71 -39.89
CA ASP A 3 19.05 -4.15 -39.01
C ASP A 3 20.02 -2.96 -38.93
N LEU A 4 20.50 -2.59 -37.74
CA LEU A 4 21.82 -1.95 -37.53
C LEU A 4 22.09 -1.71 -36.03
N PHE A 5 23.36 -1.80 -35.65
CA PHE A 5 23.93 -1.41 -34.34
C PHE A 5 23.45 -2.11 -33.06
N PHE A 6 23.85 -3.38 -32.86
CA PHE A 6 24.68 -3.71 -31.68
C PHE A 6 25.74 -4.77 -32.03
N ARG A 7 26.96 -4.59 -31.49
CA ARG A 7 28.16 -5.33 -31.91
C ARG A 7 28.39 -6.54 -31.02
N LYS A 8 27.92 -7.73 -31.45
CA LYS A 8 28.11 -8.99 -30.72
C LYS A 8 29.57 -9.24 -30.34
N LYS A 9 29.82 -9.57 -29.07
CA LYS A 9 31.08 -10.12 -28.56
C LYS A 9 30.71 -11.24 -27.59
N ALA A 10 30.97 -12.50 -27.96
CA ALA A 10 30.54 -13.64 -27.18
C ALA A 10 31.38 -13.80 -25.89
N PRO A 11 30.76 -14.02 -24.72
CA PRO A 11 31.47 -14.49 -23.54
C PRO A 11 31.84 -15.99 -23.69
N PRO A 12 32.87 -16.49 -22.99
CA PRO A 12 33.21 -17.91 -22.97
C PRO A 12 32.14 -18.73 -22.23
N ALA A 13 31.98 -19.99 -22.62
CA ALA A 13 31.13 -20.93 -21.89
C ALA A 13 31.75 -21.28 -20.52
N VAL A 14 30.92 -21.25 -19.47
CA VAL A 14 31.25 -21.60 -18.09
C VAL A 14 30.27 -22.70 -17.65
N PRO A 15 30.72 -23.78 -16.97
CA PRO A 15 29.95 -25.02 -16.88
C PRO A 15 28.69 -24.93 -16.01
N LEU A 16 27.75 -25.87 -16.24
CA LEU A 16 26.58 -26.09 -15.40
C LEU A 16 27.00 -26.43 -13.97
N GLY A 17 26.32 -25.88 -12.95
CA GLY A 17 26.47 -26.41 -11.58
C GLY A 17 26.34 -25.45 -10.39
N ALA A 18 25.78 -24.24 -10.53
CA ALA A 18 25.46 -23.40 -9.37
C ALA A 18 24.20 -22.56 -9.61
N SER A 19 23.35 -22.41 -8.58
CA SER A 19 22.28 -21.42 -8.61
C SER A 19 22.91 -20.05 -8.32
N LYS A 20 22.92 -19.14 -9.30
CA LYS A 20 23.44 -17.78 -9.07
C LYS A 20 22.62 -17.10 -7.97
N HIS A 21 23.28 -16.51 -6.98
CA HIS A 21 22.61 -15.79 -5.89
C HIS A 21 21.73 -14.67 -6.47
N GLY A 22 20.49 -14.54 -5.95
CA GLY A 22 19.57 -13.45 -6.32
C GLY A 22 18.63 -13.71 -7.50
N PHE A 23 18.57 -14.92 -8.07
CA PHE A 23 17.57 -15.30 -9.08
C PHE A 23 16.53 -16.28 -8.53
N THR A 24 15.25 -15.89 -8.65
CA THR A 24 14.08 -16.73 -8.36
C THR A 24 13.85 -17.70 -9.51
N ARG A 25 13.51 -18.96 -9.22
CA ARG A 25 13.09 -19.92 -10.24
C ARG A 25 11.60 -19.74 -10.55
N PRO A 26 11.17 -19.81 -11.82
CA PRO A 26 9.75 -19.89 -12.15
C PRO A 26 9.19 -21.25 -11.72
N SER A 27 7.90 -21.27 -11.43
CA SER A 27 7.10 -22.46 -11.14
C SER A 27 5.87 -22.48 -12.05
N ALA A 28 5.25 -23.64 -12.27
CA ALA A 28 3.98 -23.68 -12.98
C ALA A 28 2.88 -23.05 -12.13
N GLY A 29 1.92 -22.37 -12.76
CA GLY A 29 0.78 -21.75 -12.08
C GLY A 29 0.00 -22.74 -11.18
N GLN A 30 -0.09 -24.01 -11.58
CA GLN A 30 -0.72 -25.05 -10.77
C GLN A 30 0.03 -25.33 -9.46
N ASP A 31 1.37 -25.32 -9.48
CA ASP A 31 2.20 -25.49 -8.28
C ASP A 31 2.11 -24.25 -7.37
N LEU A 32 2.11 -23.06 -7.97
CA LEU A 32 1.94 -21.80 -7.26
C LEU A 32 0.58 -21.69 -6.56
N LEU A 33 -0.47 -22.25 -7.15
CA LEU A 33 -1.81 -22.33 -6.55
C LEU A 33 -1.96 -23.45 -5.51
N ALA A 34 -1.04 -24.43 -5.47
CA ALA A 34 -1.17 -25.63 -4.62
C ALA A 34 -0.94 -25.38 -3.12
N LEU A 35 -0.50 -24.18 -2.70
CA LEU A 35 -0.31 -23.84 -1.29
C LEU A 35 -1.66 -23.88 -0.52
N PRO A 36 -1.71 -24.34 0.74
CA PRO A 36 -2.97 -24.49 1.49
C PRO A 36 -3.85 -23.23 1.59
N ARG A 37 -3.27 -22.02 1.80
CA ARG A 37 -4.02 -20.74 1.78
C ARG A 37 -4.74 -20.55 0.44
N ARG A 38 -4.00 -20.74 -0.66
CA ARG A 38 -4.49 -20.57 -2.03
C ARG A 38 -5.52 -21.63 -2.42
N GLN A 39 -5.35 -22.88 -1.97
CA GLN A 39 -6.38 -23.92 -2.14
C GLN A 39 -7.68 -23.59 -1.35
N LYS A 40 -7.60 -23.10 -0.11
CA LYS A 40 -8.78 -22.65 0.66
C LYS A 40 -9.48 -21.47 -0.03
N LEU A 41 -8.73 -20.53 -0.61
CA LEU A 41 -9.30 -19.44 -1.42
C LEU A 41 -9.98 -19.94 -2.69
N ILE A 42 -9.37 -20.84 -3.46
CA ILE A 42 -9.97 -21.43 -4.67
C ILE A 42 -11.25 -22.20 -4.34
N GLU A 43 -11.27 -22.92 -3.21
CA GLU A 43 -12.47 -23.61 -2.73
C GLU A 43 -13.58 -22.63 -2.35
N ASN A 44 -13.26 -21.54 -1.64
CA ASN A 44 -14.20 -20.45 -1.35
C ASN A 44 -14.74 -19.76 -2.62
N ILE A 45 -13.92 -19.65 -3.67
CA ILE A 45 -14.32 -19.12 -4.98
C ILE A 45 -15.31 -20.10 -5.64
N TRP A 46 -15.01 -21.41 -5.68
CA TRP A 46 -15.92 -22.43 -6.24
C TRP A 46 -17.27 -22.44 -5.53
N GLN A 47 -17.29 -22.40 -4.19
CA GLN A 47 -18.53 -22.40 -3.38
C GLN A 47 -19.43 -21.17 -3.61
N ARG A 48 -18.94 -20.12 -4.29
CA ARG A 48 -19.71 -18.92 -4.67
C ARG A 48 -20.16 -18.93 -6.14
N THR A 49 -19.73 -19.92 -6.92
CA THR A 49 -20.24 -20.22 -8.27
C THR A 49 -21.36 -21.25 -8.21
N SER A 50 -22.18 -21.37 -9.26
CA SER A 50 -23.17 -22.47 -9.38
C SER A 50 -22.70 -23.59 -10.31
N LEU A 51 -21.38 -23.85 -10.35
CA LEU A 51 -20.74 -24.71 -11.34
C LEU A 51 -20.35 -26.10 -10.83
N SER A 52 -20.40 -27.09 -11.73
CA SER A 52 -19.69 -28.35 -11.53
C SER A 52 -18.17 -28.14 -11.47
N ARG A 53 -17.43 -29.08 -10.85
CA ARG A 53 -15.96 -29.01 -10.77
C ARG A 53 -15.26 -28.94 -12.12
N GLU A 54 -15.85 -29.53 -13.17
CA GLU A 54 -15.34 -29.50 -14.54
C GLU A 54 -15.53 -28.11 -15.19
N GLN A 55 -16.73 -27.55 -15.10
CA GLN A 55 -16.99 -26.19 -15.58
C GLN A 55 -16.16 -25.15 -14.80
N PHE A 56 -16.03 -25.31 -13.48
CA PHE A 56 -15.19 -24.48 -12.64
C PHE A 56 -13.71 -24.58 -13.01
N ALA A 57 -13.22 -25.76 -13.39
CA ALA A 57 -11.85 -25.92 -13.85
C ALA A 57 -11.59 -25.06 -15.11
N SER A 58 -12.45 -25.18 -16.12
CA SER A 58 -12.33 -24.41 -17.37
C SER A 58 -12.52 -22.89 -17.17
N LEU A 59 -13.55 -22.48 -16.44
CA LEU A 59 -13.94 -21.07 -16.33
C LEU A 59 -13.14 -20.30 -15.27
N TYR A 60 -12.68 -20.93 -14.18
CA TYR A 60 -12.02 -20.24 -13.08
C TYR A 60 -10.61 -20.76 -12.82
N ARG A 61 -10.42 -22.08 -12.65
CA ARG A 61 -9.11 -22.63 -12.26
C ARG A 61 -8.04 -22.42 -13.34
N ASP A 62 -8.38 -22.57 -14.61
CA ASP A 62 -7.45 -22.39 -15.73
C ASP A 62 -7.02 -20.92 -15.90
N PRO A 63 -7.93 -19.91 -15.91
CA PRO A 63 -7.55 -18.50 -15.81
C PRO A 63 -6.72 -18.17 -14.57
N LEU A 64 -7.08 -18.66 -13.38
CA LEU A 64 -6.27 -18.47 -12.17
C LEU A 64 -4.86 -19.09 -12.31
N GLY A 65 -4.74 -20.24 -12.97
CA GLY A 65 -3.47 -20.88 -13.28
C GLY A 65 -2.60 -20.03 -14.20
N ARG A 66 -3.16 -19.48 -15.28
CA ARG A 66 -2.44 -18.59 -16.21
C ARG A 66 -2.05 -17.25 -15.57
N TYR A 67 -2.91 -16.71 -14.72
CA TYR A 67 -2.59 -15.54 -13.91
C TYR A 67 -1.37 -15.83 -13.02
N ALA A 68 -1.36 -16.98 -12.32
CA ALA A 68 -0.21 -17.43 -11.54
C ALA A 68 1.06 -17.66 -12.38
N ASP A 69 0.94 -18.21 -13.60
CA ASP A 69 2.06 -18.38 -14.54
C ASP A 69 2.72 -17.03 -14.95
N LEU A 70 1.95 -15.93 -14.94
CA LEU A 70 2.44 -14.57 -15.23
C LEU A 70 2.96 -13.84 -13.99
N VAL A 71 2.20 -13.82 -12.89
CA VAL A 71 2.56 -13.04 -11.68
C VAL A 71 3.58 -13.75 -10.79
N GLN A 72 3.74 -15.07 -10.93
CA GLN A 72 4.80 -15.88 -10.32
C GLN A 72 5.01 -15.60 -8.80
N GLN A 73 6.15 -14.99 -8.45
CA GLN A 73 6.50 -14.57 -7.08
C GLN A 73 6.60 -13.04 -6.95
N LEU A 74 5.92 -12.28 -7.81
CA LEU A 74 5.93 -10.82 -7.76
C LEU A 74 5.08 -10.30 -6.58
N PRO A 75 5.53 -9.26 -5.85
CA PRO A 75 4.76 -8.58 -4.81
C PRO A 75 3.71 -7.63 -5.44
N ALA A 76 2.61 -7.37 -4.71
CA ALA A 76 1.58 -6.43 -5.17
C ALA A 76 1.90 -4.95 -4.83
N SER A 77 2.84 -4.73 -3.92
CA SER A 77 3.21 -3.41 -3.38
C SER A 77 4.64 -3.40 -2.84
N GLU A 78 5.23 -2.21 -2.65
CA GLU A 78 6.56 -2.06 -2.02
C GLU A 78 6.52 -2.08 -0.49
N ASN A 79 5.44 -1.59 0.14
CA ASN A 79 5.40 -1.27 1.58
C ASN A 79 4.06 -1.62 2.29
N HIS A 80 3.15 -2.38 1.65
CA HIS A 80 1.90 -2.81 2.26
C HIS A 80 1.88 -4.31 2.57
N HIS A 81 0.77 -4.84 3.08
CA HIS A 81 0.62 -6.23 3.51
C HIS A 81 1.04 -7.26 2.45
N HIS A 82 0.75 -7.03 1.16
CA HIS A 82 1.21 -7.87 0.03
C HIS A 82 2.63 -7.56 -0.50
N ALA A 83 3.51 -6.93 0.28
CA ALA A 83 4.91 -6.64 -0.08
C ALA A 83 5.86 -7.85 0.13
N TYR A 84 5.44 -9.05 -0.27
CA TYR A 84 6.20 -10.30 -0.12
C TYR A 84 6.21 -11.10 -1.43
N PRO A 85 7.15 -12.06 -1.61
CA PRO A 85 7.21 -12.91 -2.79
C PRO A 85 5.89 -13.68 -3.01
N GLY A 86 5.24 -13.44 -4.15
CA GLY A 86 3.95 -14.02 -4.51
C GLY A 86 2.73 -13.23 -4.02
N GLY A 87 2.92 -12.08 -3.35
CA GLY A 87 1.83 -11.28 -2.81
C GLY A 87 0.82 -10.80 -3.85
N LEU A 88 1.22 -10.61 -5.12
CA LEU A 88 0.29 -10.28 -6.21
C LEU A 88 -0.65 -11.46 -6.54
N LEU A 89 -0.22 -12.70 -6.37
CA LEU A 89 -1.06 -13.87 -6.56
C LEU A 89 -2.09 -14.04 -5.43
N ASP A 90 -1.68 -13.86 -4.18
CA ASP A 90 -2.59 -13.94 -3.03
C ASP A 90 -3.63 -12.81 -3.06
N HIS A 91 -3.19 -11.58 -3.34
CA HIS A 91 -4.06 -10.40 -3.52
C HIS A 91 -5.13 -10.64 -4.60
N GLY A 92 -4.73 -11.13 -5.78
CA GLY A 92 -5.66 -11.43 -6.88
C GLY A 92 -6.69 -12.52 -6.52
N LEU A 93 -6.27 -13.57 -5.80
CA LEU A 93 -7.19 -14.62 -5.32
C LEU A 93 -8.18 -14.08 -4.27
N GLU A 94 -7.72 -13.19 -3.40
CA GLU A 94 -8.53 -12.64 -2.30
C GLU A 94 -9.59 -11.67 -2.82
N ILE A 95 -9.23 -10.74 -3.71
CA ILE A 95 -10.20 -9.81 -4.32
C ILE A 95 -11.24 -10.58 -5.16
N VAL A 96 -10.88 -11.66 -5.85
CA VAL A 96 -11.87 -12.53 -6.52
C VAL A 96 -12.85 -13.17 -5.52
N ALA A 97 -12.36 -13.65 -4.38
CA ALA A 97 -13.21 -14.23 -3.34
C ALA A 97 -14.16 -13.20 -2.70
N TYR A 98 -13.69 -11.96 -2.45
CA TYR A 98 -14.54 -10.86 -1.95
C TYR A 98 -15.54 -10.39 -3.01
N ALA A 99 -15.12 -10.21 -4.27
CA ALA A 99 -15.99 -9.75 -5.35
C ALA A 99 -17.14 -10.72 -5.62
N LEU A 100 -16.87 -12.04 -5.59
CA LEU A 100 -17.92 -13.07 -5.68
C LEU A 100 -18.83 -13.07 -4.43
N LYS A 101 -18.30 -12.86 -3.22
CA LYS A 101 -19.11 -12.70 -2.00
C LYS A 101 -20.05 -11.49 -2.10
N ILE A 102 -19.57 -10.35 -2.60
CA ILE A 102 -20.37 -9.15 -2.80
C ILE A 102 -21.46 -9.42 -3.86
N ARG A 103 -21.09 -10.03 -5.00
CA ARG A 103 -22.02 -10.41 -6.09
C ARG A 103 -23.14 -11.37 -5.66
N GLN A 104 -23.01 -12.11 -4.56
CA GLN A 104 -24.12 -12.93 -4.03
C GLN A 104 -25.29 -12.08 -3.50
N ASN A 105 -25.06 -10.81 -3.15
CA ASN A 105 -26.08 -9.88 -2.68
C ASN A 105 -26.87 -9.19 -3.81
N TYR A 106 -26.53 -9.45 -5.08
CA TYR A 106 -27.11 -8.76 -6.24
C TYR A 106 -27.85 -9.71 -7.19
N LEU A 107 -29.05 -9.29 -7.61
CA LEU A 107 -29.77 -9.88 -8.74
C LEU A 107 -29.42 -9.09 -10.01
N LEU A 108 -28.67 -9.72 -10.91
CA LEU A 108 -28.06 -9.08 -12.09
C LEU A 108 -28.54 -9.76 -13.39
N PRO A 109 -28.83 -9.00 -14.48
CA PRO A 109 -28.77 -7.53 -14.59
C PRO A 109 -29.82 -6.81 -13.72
N ILE A 110 -29.54 -5.56 -13.35
CA ILE A 110 -30.44 -4.78 -12.48
C ILE A 110 -31.71 -4.41 -13.25
N GLY A 111 -32.88 -4.74 -12.68
CA GLY A 111 -34.19 -4.45 -13.29
C GLY A 111 -34.59 -5.39 -14.43
N ALA A 112 -33.76 -6.38 -14.78
CA ALA A 112 -34.15 -7.44 -15.71
C ALA A 112 -35.14 -8.42 -15.05
N PRO A 113 -36.00 -9.12 -15.84
CA PRO A 113 -36.89 -10.15 -15.29
C PRO A 113 -36.10 -11.30 -14.61
N PRO A 114 -36.63 -11.96 -13.57
CA PRO A 114 -35.91 -13.02 -12.83
C PRO A 114 -35.39 -14.17 -13.70
N GLU A 115 -36.13 -14.54 -14.77
CA GLU A 115 -35.68 -15.53 -15.76
C GLU A 115 -34.43 -15.06 -16.52
N SER A 116 -34.40 -13.80 -16.94
CA SER A 116 -33.24 -13.18 -17.61
C SER A 116 -32.06 -12.95 -16.67
N GLN A 117 -32.31 -12.77 -15.36
CA GLN A 117 -31.27 -12.71 -14.34
C GLN A 117 -30.67 -14.10 -14.10
N ALA A 118 -31.50 -15.13 -13.91
CA ALA A 118 -31.06 -16.52 -13.76
C ALA A 118 -30.26 -17.01 -14.97
N ALA A 119 -30.72 -16.73 -16.20
CA ALA A 119 -30.06 -17.12 -17.44
C ALA A 119 -28.70 -16.44 -17.67
N GLN A 120 -28.41 -15.34 -16.98
CA GLN A 120 -27.14 -14.59 -17.07
C GLN A 120 -26.29 -14.69 -15.80
N ALA A 121 -26.79 -15.33 -14.75
CA ALA A 121 -26.23 -15.27 -13.39
C ALA A 121 -24.74 -15.66 -13.34
N GLU A 122 -24.34 -16.72 -14.05
CA GLU A 122 -22.95 -17.18 -14.06
C GLU A 122 -22.04 -16.34 -14.98
N ALA A 123 -22.59 -15.72 -16.02
CA ALA A 123 -21.83 -14.76 -16.83
C ALA A 123 -21.46 -13.52 -16.00
N TRP A 124 -22.39 -13.02 -15.18
CA TRP A 124 -22.11 -11.96 -14.21
C TRP A 124 -21.13 -12.41 -13.10
N SER A 125 -21.22 -13.64 -12.60
CA SER A 125 -20.21 -14.21 -11.67
C SER A 125 -18.81 -14.18 -12.30
N ALA A 126 -18.68 -14.72 -13.51
CA ALA A 126 -17.42 -14.87 -14.21
C ALA A 126 -16.80 -13.50 -14.55
N ALA A 127 -17.57 -12.56 -15.09
CA ALA A 127 -17.07 -11.22 -15.39
C ALA A 127 -16.65 -10.42 -14.15
N VAL A 128 -17.35 -10.57 -13.02
CA VAL A 128 -16.94 -9.98 -11.73
C VAL A 128 -15.61 -10.60 -11.26
N ALA A 129 -15.47 -11.93 -11.35
CA ALA A 129 -14.23 -12.61 -11.00
C ALA A 129 -13.07 -12.24 -11.94
N TYR A 130 -13.28 -12.15 -13.26
CA TYR A 130 -12.22 -11.74 -14.19
C TYR A 130 -11.84 -10.27 -14.00
N GLY A 131 -12.81 -9.37 -13.82
CA GLY A 131 -12.51 -7.97 -13.50
C GLY A 131 -11.70 -7.84 -12.21
N ALA A 132 -12.11 -8.54 -11.14
CA ALA A 132 -11.39 -8.61 -9.87
C ALA A 132 -9.97 -9.17 -10.00
N LEU A 133 -9.78 -10.26 -10.74
CA LEU A 133 -8.47 -10.88 -10.95
C LEU A 133 -7.53 -9.96 -11.76
N LEU A 134 -8.07 -9.22 -12.72
CA LEU A 134 -7.30 -8.55 -13.77
C LEU A 134 -7.13 -7.04 -13.56
N HIS A 135 -7.82 -6.43 -12.59
CA HIS A 135 -7.78 -4.99 -12.34
C HIS A 135 -6.33 -4.46 -12.24
N ASP A 136 -5.51 -5.16 -11.46
CA ASP A 136 -4.14 -4.82 -11.10
C ASP A 136 -3.07 -5.47 -12.00
N LEU A 137 -3.45 -6.31 -12.97
CA LEU A 137 -2.50 -7.16 -13.70
C LEU A 137 -1.43 -6.34 -14.46
N GLY A 138 -1.77 -5.12 -14.91
CA GLY A 138 -0.87 -4.18 -15.57
C GLY A 138 0.35 -3.77 -14.73
N LYS A 139 0.36 -4.00 -13.41
CA LYS A 139 1.54 -3.80 -12.57
C LYS A 139 2.75 -4.58 -13.08
N ILE A 140 2.56 -5.77 -13.66
CA ILE A 140 3.66 -6.57 -14.25
C ILE A 140 4.12 -6.07 -15.63
N ALA A 141 3.46 -5.04 -16.19
CA ALA A 141 3.81 -4.41 -17.46
C ALA A 141 4.46 -3.03 -17.30
N VAL A 142 4.13 -2.27 -16.24
CA VAL A 142 4.64 -0.89 -16.04
C VAL A 142 5.16 -0.56 -14.64
N ASP A 143 4.72 -1.25 -13.58
CA ASP A 143 5.19 -0.99 -12.20
C ASP A 143 6.44 -1.80 -11.84
N ILE A 144 6.58 -3.01 -12.42
CA ILE A 144 7.63 -3.98 -12.11
C ILE A 144 8.42 -4.32 -13.37
N GLU A 145 9.75 -4.15 -13.31
CA GLU A 145 10.69 -4.63 -14.33
C GLU A 145 11.21 -6.03 -13.94
N VAL A 146 11.11 -6.98 -14.86
CA VAL A 146 11.61 -8.36 -14.70
C VAL A 146 12.78 -8.59 -15.65
N VAL A 147 13.88 -9.14 -15.12
CA VAL A 147 15.10 -9.45 -15.87
C VAL A 147 15.45 -10.93 -15.70
N LEU A 148 15.66 -11.62 -16.82
CA LEU A 148 15.96 -13.06 -16.86
C LEU A 148 17.46 -13.33 -16.60
N GLU A 149 17.82 -14.60 -16.36
CA GLU A 149 19.20 -15.01 -16.02
C GLU A 149 20.24 -14.75 -17.13
N ASP A 150 19.81 -14.65 -18.38
CA ASP A 150 20.64 -14.23 -19.53
C ASP A 150 20.78 -12.71 -19.66
N GLY A 151 20.07 -11.93 -18.83
CA GLY A 151 20.13 -10.48 -18.78
C GLY A 151 19.10 -9.76 -19.64
N GLU A 152 18.30 -10.49 -20.43
CA GLU A 152 17.23 -9.92 -21.25
C GLU A 152 16.02 -9.49 -20.37
N PRO A 153 15.33 -8.40 -20.72
CA PRO A 153 14.07 -8.04 -20.06
C PRO A 153 12.97 -9.02 -20.45
N TRP A 154 12.14 -9.41 -19.47
CA TRP A 154 10.88 -10.08 -19.74
C TRP A 154 9.76 -9.05 -19.86
N HIS A 155 8.81 -9.34 -20.75
CA HIS A 155 7.59 -8.57 -20.89
C HIS A 155 6.39 -9.53 -20.91
N PRO A 156 5.28 -9.20 -20.23
CA PRO A 156 4.19 -10.14 -20.01
C PRO A 156 3.41 -10.51 -21.27
N TRP A 157 3.45 -9.70 -22.33
CA TRP A 157 2.89 -10.06 -23.63
C TRP A 157 3.68 -11.17 -24.36
N HIS A 158 4.88 -11.54 -23.88
CA HIS A 158 5.59 -12.75 -24.32
C HIS A 158 5.12 -14.04 -23.60
N GLY A 159 4.15 -13.94 -22.69
CA GLY A 159 3.64 -15.08 -21.90
C GLY A 159 4.46 -15.34 -20.65
N ARG A 160 4.29 -16.53 -20.06
CA ARG A 160 4.88 -16.94 -18.78
C ARG A 160 6.40 -16.76 -18.69
N ILE A 161 6.92 -16.63 -17.47
CA ILE A 161 8.37 -16.58 -17.22
C ILE A 161 8.95 -18.00 -17.28
N GLU A 162 9.79 -18.30 -18.28
CA GLU A 162 10.36 -19.66 -18.49
C GLU A 162 11.80 -19.85 -17.98
N LYS A 163 12.48 -18.76 -17.56
CA LYS A 163 13.87 -18.79 -17.07
C LYS A 163 13.94 -18.26 -15.63
N PRO A 164 14.98 -18.59 -14.85
CA PRO A 164 15.23 -17.92 -13.58
C PRO A 164 15.30 -16.41 -13.79
N TYR A 165 14.69 -15.65 -12.87
CA TYR A 165 14.43 -14.23 -13.03
C TYR A 165 14.67 -13.47 -11.72
N ARG A 166 14.85 -12.16 -11.85
CA ARG A 166 14.83 -11.20 -10.75
C ARG A 166 13.94 -10.03 -11.15
N PHE A 167 13.43 -9.30 -10.17
CA PHE A 167 12.55 -8.16 -10.42
C PHE A 167 12.96 -6.94 -9.60
N ARG A 168 12.51 -5.76 -10.03
CA ARG A 168 12.57 -4.51 -9.25
C ARG A 168 11.37 -3.63 -9.61
N TYR A 169 10.98 -2.75 -8.70
CA TYR A 169 10.00 -1.71 -9.02
C TYR A 169 10.61 -0.61 -9.89
N VAL A 170 9.79 -0.07 -10.78
CA VAL A 170 10.10 1.08 -11.63
C VAL A 170 10.02 2.35 -10.77
N LYS A 171 11.06 3.19 -10.87
CA LYS A 171 11.15 4.48 -10.18
C LYS A 171 10.40 5.56 -10.95
N GLY A 172 9.76 6.50 -10.23
CA GLY A 172 8.97 7.57 -10.85
C GLY A 172 7.78 7.05 -11.69
N ARG A 173 7.26 5.86 -11.37
CA ARG A 173 6.15 5.24 -12.09
C ARG A 173 4.83 5.98 -11.84
N ASP A 174 4.00 6.02 -12.88
CA ASP A 174 2.64 6.55 -12.78
C ASP A 174 1.69 5.44 -12.28
N TYR A 175 1.22 5.58 -11.04
CA TYR A 175 0.29 4.63 -10.41
C TYR A 175 -1.10 4.60 -11.07
N GLN A 176 -1.44 5.55 -11.94
CA GLN A 176 -2.67 5.48 -12.74
C GLN A 176 -2.48 4.67 -14.03
N LEU A 177 -1.23 4.48 -14.47
CA LEU A 177 -0.92 3.82 -15.74
C LEU A 177 -1.19 2.31 -15.71
N HIS A 178 -0.98 1.61 -14.58
CA HIS A 178 -1.18 0.16 -14.55
C HIS A 178 -2.63 -0.25 -14.86
N GLY A 179 -3.63 0.52 -14.42
CA GLY A 179 -5.05 0.24 -14.72
C GLY A 179 -5.36 0.26 -16.23
N ALA A 180 -4.65 1.07 -17.01
CA ALA A 180 -4.74 1.07 -18.47
C ALA A 180 -3.79 0.04 -19.12
N ALA A 181 -2.58 -0.14 -18.57
CA ALA A 181 -1.58 -1.08 -19.08
C ALA A 181 -2.00 -2.55 -18.95
N SER A 182 -2.92 -2.86 -18.03
CA SER A 182 -3.59 -4.17 -17.93
C SER A 182 -4.17 -4.66 -19.28
N ALA A 183 -4.57 -3.75 -20.18
CA ALA A 183 -5.03 -4.07 -21.53
C ALA A 183 -4.00 -4.79 -22.42
N LEU A 184 -2.70 -4.69 -22.11
CA LEU A 184 -1.62 -5.35 -22.87
C LEU A 184 -1.56 -6.87 -22.65
N VAL A 185 -2.25 -7.40 -21.63
CA VAL A 185 -1.97 -8.72 -21.06
C VAL A 185 -3.18 -9.62 -20.82
N TYR A 186 -4.42 -9.13 -20.90
CA TYR A 186 -5.62 -9.93 -20.59
C TYR A 186 -5.75 -11.23 -21.38
N PHE A 187 -5.37 -11.24 -22.66
CA PHE A 187 -5.43 -12.43 -23.53
C PHE A 187 -4.45 -13.54 -23.14
N GLN A 188 -3.46 -13.27 -22.28
CA GLN A 188 -2.60 -14.30 -21.69
C GLN A 188 -3.34 -15.06 -20.57
N VAL A 189 -4.37 -14.46 -19.96
CA VAL A 189 -5.17 -15.06 -18.89
C VAL A 189 -6.49 -15.60 -19.44
N LEU A 190 -7.32 -14.75 -20.04
CA LEU A 190 -8.66 -15.10 -20.52
C LEU A 190 -8.59 -15.83 -21.87
N PRO A 191 -9.11 -17.08 -21.99
CA PRO A 191 -9.20 -17.75 -23.27
C PRO A 191 -10.24 -17.07 -24.18
N SER A 192 -10.02 -17.13 -25.51
CA SER A 192 -10.94 -16.50 -26.48
C SER A 192 -12.39 -16.94 -26.28
N HIS A 193 -12.65 -18.23 -26.07
CA HIS A 193 -14.01 -18.76 -25.92
C HIS A 193 -14.79 -18.17 -24.72
N VAL A 194 -14.09 -17.70 -23.68
CA VAL A 194 -14.72 -16.97 -22.56
C VAL A 194 -15.09 -15.55 -22.97
N LEU A 195 -14.24 -14.88 -23.76
CA LEU A 195 -14.53 -13.56 -24.31
C LEU A 195 -15.66 -13.63 -25.35
N ASP A 196 -15.65 -14.64 -26.21
CA ASP A 196 -16.71 -14.94 -27.17
C ASP A 196 -18.05 -15.12 -26.44
N TRP A 197 -18.09 -15.94 -25.38
CA TRP A 197 -19.27 -16.16 -24.54
C TRP A 197 -19.75 -14.87 -23.85
N LEU A 198 -18.86 -14.15 -23.16
CA LEU A 198 -19.22 -12.94 -22.43
C LEU A 198 -19.68 -11.80 -23.36
N SER A 199 -19.15 -11.72 -24.58
CA SER A 199 -19.54 -10.71 -25.57
C SER A 199 -21.00 -10.81 -26.02
N GLY A 200 -21.63 -11.98 -25.86
CA GLY A 200 -23.05 -12.18 -26.14
C GLY A 200 -23.98 -11.38 -25.21
N TYR A 201 -23.50 -10.97 -24.02
CA TYR A 201 -24.27 -10.25 -23.02
C TYR A 201 -23.91 -8.76 -23.05
N ARG A 202 -24.54 -7.98 -23.93
CA ARG A 202 -24.10 -6.60 -24.27
C ARG A 202 -23.88 -5.65 -23.08
N GLU A 203 -24.76 -5.67 -22.08
CA GLU A 203 -24.66 -4.81 -20.87
C GLU A 203 -23.43 -5.20 -20.04
N LEU A 204 -23.33 -6.50 -19.71
CA LEU A 204 -22.22 -7.12 -19.01
C LEU A 204 -20.88 -6.89 -19.71
N TRP A 205 -20.84 -7.07 -21.03
CA TRP A 205 -19.66 -6.84 -21.86
C TRP A 205 -19.21 -5.37 -21.82
N SER A 206 -20.14 -4.43 -21.92
CA SER A 206 -19.81 -3.00 -21.80
C SER A 206 -19.24 -2.67 -20.41
N SER A 207 -19.85 -3.19 -19.34
CA SER A 207 -19.35 -3.02 -17.96
C SER A 207 -17.96 -3.61 -17.78
N LEU A 208 -17.73 -4.83 -18.27
CA LEU A 208 -16.44 -5.51 -18.19
C LEU A 208 -15.35 -4.76 -18.97
N ILE A 209 -15.62 -4.29 -20.18
CA ILE A 209 -14.65 -3.53 -20.98
C ILE A 209 -14.27 -2.21 -20.30
N PHE A 210 -15.18 -1.54 -19.57
CA PHE A 210 -14.82 -0.35 -18.80
C PHE A 210 -13.95 -0.67 -17.56
N VAL A 211 -14.19 -1.78 -16.85
CA VAL A 211 -13.28 -2.26 -15.80
C VAL A 211 -11.90 -2.58 -16.39
N LEU A 212 -11.87 -3.29 -17.51
CA LEU A 212 -10.66 -3.64 -18.26
C LEU A 212 -10.00 -2.43 -18.96
N ALA A 213 -10.51 -1.22 -18.76
CA ALA A 213 -9.88 0.04 -19.15
C ALA A 213 -9.46 0.92 -17.95
N GLY A 214 -9.60 0.40 -16.72
CA GLY A 214 -9.43 1.17 -15.48
C GLY A 214 -10.52 2.20 -15.20
N GLN A 215 -11.64 2.18 -15.95
CA GLN A 215 -12.70 3.18 -15.92
C GLN A 215 -13.90 2.70 -15.09
N TYR A 216 -13.66 2.36 -13.81
CA TYR A 216 -14.68 1.83 -12.90
C TYR A 216 -15.94 2.71 -12.81
N GLN A 217 -15.80 4.04 -12.95
CA GLN A 217 -16.91 5.00 -12.97
C GLN A 217 -17.88 4.83 -14.16
N HIS A 218 -17.43 4.20 -15.25
CA HIS A 218 -18.25 3.87 -16.43
C HIS A 218 -18.74 2.40 -16.43
N ALA A 219 -18.21 1.57 -15.54
CA ALA A 219 -18.53 0.14 -15.47
C ALA A 219 -19.82 -0.21 -14.68
N GLY A 220 -20.49 0.77 -14.09
CA GLY A 220 -21.71 0.57 -13.31
C GLY A 220 -21.49 -0.37 -12.11
N VAL A 221 -22.48 -1.21 -11.82
CA VAL A 221 -22.44 -2.14 -10.67
C VAL A 221 -21.24 -3.10 -10.69
N LEU A 222 -20.72 -3.47 -11.87
CA LEU A 222 -19.54 -4.34 -11.99
C LEU A 222 -18.28 -3.63 -11.47
N GLY A 223 -18.13 -2.34 -11.80
CA GLY A 223 -17.09 -1.48 -11.23
C GLY A 223 -17.25 -1.26 -9.73
N GLU A 224 -18.48 -0.99 -9.26
CA GLU A 224 -18.75 -0.80 -7.83
C GLU A 224 -18.38 -2.03 -6.99
N MET A 225 -18.73 -3.25 -7.45
CA MET A 225 -18.42 -4.49 -6.73
C MET A 225 -16.91 -4.77 -6.63
N ILE A 226 -16.12 -4.44 -7.66
CA ILE A 226 -14.67 -4.65 -7.64
C ILE A 226 -13.97 -3.63 -6.74
N VAL A 227 -14.36 -2.37 -6.81
CA VAL A 227 -13.84 -1.32 -5.92
C VAL A 227 -14.16 -1.62 -4.45
N GLN A 228 -15.34 -2.19 -4.16
CA GLN A 228 -15.68 -2.69 -2.82
C GLN A 228 -14.86 -3.93 -2.42
N ALA A 229 -14.54 -4.83 -3.35
CA ALA A 229 -13.78 -6.05 -3.08
C ALA A 229 -12.31 -5.78 -2.73
N ASP A 230 -11.67 -4.85 -3.46
CA ASP A 230 -10.33 -4.33 -3.15
C ASP A 230 -10.32 -3.71 -1.74
N GLN A 231 -11.20 -2.73 -1.49
CA GLN A 231 -11.32 -2.07 -0.18
C GLN A 231 -11.59 -3.06 0.97
N ALA A 232 -12.41 -4.09 0.74
CA ALA A 232 -12.66 -5.14 1.72
C ALA A 232 -11.43 -6.00 2.03
N SER A 233 -10.60 -6.33 1.04
CA SER A 233 -9.34 -7.06 1.26
C SER A 233 -8.38 -6.28 2.15
N VAL A 234 -8.17 -4.99 1.83
CA VAL A 234 -7.30 -4.08 2.60
C VAL A 234 -7.84 -3.87 4.02
N ALA A 235 -9.15 -3.69 4.17
CA ALA A 235 -9.77 -3.47 5.49
C ALA A 235 -9.65 -4.69 6.41
N GLN A 236 -9.85 -5.92 5.88
CA GLN A 236 -9.82 -7.13 6.70
C GLN A 236 -8.41 -7.43 7.23
N GLU A 237 -7.35 -7.29 6.42
CA GLU A 237 -5.96 -7.49 6.89
C GLU A 237 -5.46 -6.36 7.82
N LEU A 238 -6.06 -5.16 7.77
CA LEU A 238 -5.82 -4.08 8.75
C LEU A 238 -6.54 -4.31 10.10
N GLY A 239 -7.34 -5.36 10.25
CA GLY A 239 -8.10 -5.66 11.46
C GLY A 239 -9.35 -4.78 11.65
N ALA A 240 -9.81 -4.10 10.60
CA ALA A 240 -11.10 -3.41 10.59
C ALA A 240 -12.23 -4.42 10.30
N ASN A 241 -13.45 -4.16 10.80
CA ASN A 241 -14.60 -5.02 10.51
C ASN A 241 -14.99 -4.88 9.02
N PRO A 242 -14.95 -5.96 8.20
CA PRO A 242 -15.32 -5.90 6.79
C PRO A 242 -16.73 -5.38 6.53
N GLN A 243 -17.70 -5.63 7.43
CA GLN A 243 -19.06 -5.09 7.30
C GLN A 243 -19.05 -3.56 7.34
N ARG A 244 -18.26 -2.93 8.23
CA ARG A 244 -18.15 -1.46 8.29
C ARG A 244 -17.44 -0.86 7.07
N ALA A 245 -16.52 -1.58 6.45
CA ALA A 245 -15.91 -1.16 5.19
C ALA A 245 -16.91 -1.24 4.03
N MET A 246 -17.79 -2.24 4.01
CA MET A 246 -18.86 -2.40 3.01
C MET A 246 -20.05 -1.45 3.24
N GLU A 247 -20.29 -1.03 4.49
CA GLU A 247 -21.31 -0.03 4.88
C GLU A 247 -20.82 1.42 4.75
N ALA A 248 -19.54 1.64 4.44
CA ALA A 248 -18.96 2.96 4.28
C ALA A 248 -19.62 3.73 3.11
N PRO A 249 -19.94 5.04 3.25
CA PRO A 249 -20.50 5.84 2.16
C PRO A 249 -19.60 5.85 0.91
N LYS A 250 -20.20 5.97 -0.28
CA LYS A 250 -19.58 5.86 -1.63
C LYS A 250 -18.49 6.90 -2.00
N ASN A 251 -17.85 7.54 -1.02
CA ASN A 251 -16.77 8.49 -1.23
C ASN A 251 -15.45 7.86 -0.77
N THR A 252 -14.62 7.43 -1.73
CA THR A 252 -13.25 6.97 -1.44
C THR A 252 -12.44 8.06 -0.73
N ILE A 253 -11.41 7.68 0.04
CA ILE A 253 -10.57 8.65 0.76
C ILE A 253 -9.91 9.65 -0.21
N GLN A 254 -9.49 9.20 -1.39
CA GLN A 254 -9.08 10.05 -2.52
C GLN A 254 -10.16 11.08 -2.89
N ARG A 255 -11.42 10.65 -3.08
CA ARG A 255 -12.52 11.56 -3.42
C ARG A 255 -12.81 12.55 -2.30
N GLN A 256 -12.82 12.12 -1.04
CA GLN A 256 -13.03 13.00 0.12
C GLN A 256 -11.94 14.08 0.18
N LEU A 257 -10.67 13.69 -0.01
CA LEU A 257 -9.54 14.61 -0.06
C LEU A 257 -9.62 15.58 -1.25
N ALA A 258 -10.02 15.10 -2.43
CA ALA A 258 -10.17 15.94 -3.63
C ALA A 258 -11.34 16.93 -3.52
N ASP A 259 -12.50 16.45 -3.08
CA ASP A 259 -13.71 17.26 -2.91
C ASP A 259 -13.51 18.28 -1.77
N GLY A 260 -12.90 17.88 -0.64
CA GLY A 260 -12.54 18.78 0.45
C GLY A 260 -11.47 19.80 0.10
N LEU A 261 -10.47 19.43 -0.73
CA LEU A 261 -9.49 20.38 -1.25
C LEU A 261 -10.14 21.37 -2.22
N ARG A 262 -11.09 20.93 -3.06
CA ARG A 262 -11.87 21.80 -3.94
C ARG A 262 -12.69 22.83 -3.15
N THR A 263 -13.42 22.39 -2.12
CA THR A 263 -14.13 23.30 -1.19
C THR A 263 -13.18 24.35 -0.59
N LEU A 264 -12.02 23.94 -0.07
CA LEU A 264 -11.04 24.89 0.49
C LEU A 264 -10.49 25.87 -0.55
N VAL A 265 -10.19 25.41 -1.77
CA VAL A 265 -9.65 26.27 -2.83
C VAL A 265 -10.70 27.26 -3.36
N ILE A 266 -11.97 26.86 -3.47
CA ILE A 266 -13.05 27.71 -3.99
C ILE A 266 -13.59 28.68 -2.93
N GLU A 267 -13.83 28.21 -1.70
CA GLU A 267 -14.56 28.98 -0.69
C GLU A 267 -13.67 29.75 0.30
N LYS A 268 -12.38 29.39 0.41
CA LYS A 268 -11.54 29.84 1.53
C LYS A 268 -10.16 30.38 1.15
N PHE A 269 -9.46 29.73 0.22
CA PHE A 269 -8.08 30.09 -0.11
C PHE A 269 -7.99 31.31 -1.03
N LYS A 270 -7.18 32.28 -0.64
CA LYS A 270 -6.95 33.50 -1.41
C LYS A 270 -5.85 33.25 -2.43
N LEU A 271 -6.25 32.99 -3.68
CA LEU A 271 -5.32 32.80 -4.79
C LEU A 271 -4.88 34.13 -5.41
N ASN A 272 -3.68 34.16 -5.99
CA ASN A 272 -3.19 35.21 -6.90
C ASN A 272 -3.35 36.65 -6.39
N GLN A 273 -3.25 36.89 -5.07
CA GLN A 273 -3.46 38.21 -4.49
C GLN A 273 -2.33 39.18 -4.89
N PRO A 274 -2.64 40.38 -5.41
CA PRO A 274 -1.63 41.28 -5.98
C PRO A 274 -0.79 42.04 -4.94
N GLU A 275 -1.30 42.18 -3.71
CA GLU A 275 -0.77 43.10 -2.68
C GLU A 275 -0.67 42.46 -1.28
N GLY A 276 -0.83 41.14 -1.16
CA GLY A 276 -0.85 40.47 0.15
C GLY A 276 -0.56 38.96 0.08
N PRO A 277 -0.44 38.28 1.23
CA PRO A 277 -0.17 36.85 1.28
C PRO A 277 -1.31 36.06 0.63
N SER A 278 -0.95 35.24 -0.36
CA SER A 278 -1.85 34.28 -0.98
C SER A 278 -1.70 32.91 -0.31
N ASP A 279 -2.80 32.16 -0.21
CA ASP A 279 -2.77 30.74 0.19
C ASP A 279 -2.21 29.84 -0.94
N GLY A 280 -2.20 30.36 -2.17
CA GLY A 280 -1.53 29.74 -3.32
C GLY A 280 -1.56 30.56 -4.60
N TRP A 281 -0.90 30.05 -5.63
CA TRP A 281 -0.78 30.68 -6.94
C TRP A 281 -1.18 29.71 -8.05
N LEU A 282 -2.05 30.14 -8.96
CA LEU A 282 -2.46 29.36 -10.14
C LEU A 282 -1.63 29.83 -11.34
N THR A 283 -0.71 28.99 -11.83
CA THR A 283 0.02 29.18 -13.09
C THR A 283 -0.73 28.52 -14.25
N GLN A 284 -0.19 28.61 -15.48
CA GLN A 284 -0.78 27.92 -16.64
C GLN A 284 -0.71 26.38 -16.52
N ASP A 285 0.30 25.84 -15.81
CA ASP A 285 0.53 24.40 -15.68
C ASP A 285 -0.06 23.80 -14.38
N ALA A 286 -0.16 24.56 -13.28
CA ALA A 286 -0.50 24.02 -11.98
C ALA A 286 -1.06 25.02 -10.97
N LEU A 287 -1.74 24.48 -9.95
CA LEU A 287 -2.07 25.20 -8.72
C LEU A 287 -1.00 24.91 -7.66
N TRP A 288 -0.35 25.95 -7.15
CA TRP A 288 0.73 25.90 -6.16
C TRP A 288 0.22 26.40 -4.81
N LEU A 289 -0.16 25.50 -3.91
CA LEU A 289 -0.69 25.86 -2.58
C LEU A 289 0.41 25.83 -1.52
N VAL A 290 0.44 26.82 -0.61
CA VAL A 290 1.44 26.87 0.47
C VAL A 290 1.25 25.66 1.39
N SER A 291 2.29 24.83 1.49
CA SER A 291 2.13 23.42 1.86
C SER A 291 1.57 23.19 3.26
N LYS A 292 2.12 23.86 4.28
CA LYS A 292 1.67 23.70 5.67
C LYS A 292 0.24 24.23 5.87
N PRO A 293 -0.12 25.49 5.50
CA PRO A 293 -1.50 25.98 5.59
C PRO A 293 -2.52 25.14 4.82
N ALA A 294 -2.18 24.64 3.63
CA ALA A 294 -3.09 23.82 2.84
C ALA A 294 -3.34 22.45 3.48
N SER A 295 -2.29 21.72 3.87
CA SER A 295 -2.43 20.40 4.50
C SER A 295 -3.02 20.46 5.91
N ASP A 296 -2.68 21.47 6.71
CA ASP A 296 -3.25 21.60 8.05
C ASP A 296 -4.76 21.91 7.99
N GLN A 297 -5.21 22.68 7.00
CA GLN A 297 -6.63 22.97 6.79
C GLN A 297 -7.40 21.82 6.12
N LEU A 298 -6.81 21.11 5.15
CA LEU A 298 -7.44 19.92 4.56
C LEU A 298 -7.60 18.82 5.62
N ARG A 299 -6.56 18.56 6.43
CA ARG A 299 -6.64 17.61 7.54
C ARG A 299 -7.74 17.99 8.54
N ALA A 300 -7.81 19.28 8.92
CA ALA A 300 -8.86 19.76 9.82
C ALA A 300 -10.27 19.59 9.24
N LEU A 301 -10.46 19.86 7.94
CA LEU A 301 -11.73 19.67 7.27
C LEU A 301 -12.16 18.18 7.28
N MET A 302 -11.28 17.28 6.86
CA MET A 302 -11.56 15.84 6.84
C MET A 302 -11.90 15.29 8.23
N LEU A 303 -11.14 15.67 9.26
CA LEU A 303 -11.43 15.28 10.65
C LEU A 303 -12.77 15.87 11.13
N SER A 304 -13.11 17.11 10.76
CA SER A 304 -14.40 17.72 11.11
C SER A 304 -15.60 17.09 10.40
N GLN A 305 -15.38 16.44 9.25
CA GLN A 305 -16.37 15.69 8.49
C GLN A 305 -16.48 14.22 8.95
N GLY A 306 -15.72 13.80 9.98
CA GLY A 306 -15.74 12.44 10.50
C GLY A 306 -15.03 11.42 9.60
N VAL A 307 -14.13 11.86 8.72
CA VAL A 307 -13.40 10.96 7.81
C VAL A 307 -12.36 10.15 8.58
N GLU A 308 -12.56 8.84 8.64
CA GLU A 308 -11.62 7.90 9.27
C GLU A 308 -10.32 7.75 8.46
N GLY A 309 -9.27 7.19 9.08
CA GLY A 309 -7.97 6.95 8.44
C GLY A 309 -7.06 8.18 8.27
N ILE A 310 -7.57 9.40 8.47
CA ILE A 310 -6.81 10.65 8.34
C ILE A 310 -5.68 10.75 9.39
N PRO A 311 -4.39 10.80 8.99
CA PRO A 311 -3.29 10.89 9.94
C PRO A 311 -3.22 12.25 10.64
N THR A 312 -3.05 12.24 11.96
CA THR A 312 -3.01 13.46 12.80
C THR A 312 -1.75 14.32 12.63
N SER A 313 -0.69 13.78 12.02
CA SER A 313 0.61 14.45 11.87
C SER A 313 0.98 14.67 10.41
N ASN A 314 1.75 15.75 10.14
CA ASN A 314 1.94 16.24 8.78
C ASN A 314 2.68 15.27 7.85
N ALA A 315 3.67 14.50 8.32
CA ALA A 315 4.45 13.64 7.41
C ALA A 315 3.62 12.47 6.84
N PRO A 316 2.91 11.64 7.64
CA PRO A 316 2.00 10.65 7.07
C PRO A 316 0.81 11.25 6.32
N PHE A 317 0.36 12.47 6.68
CA PHE A 317 -0.67 13.17 5.91
C PHE A 317 -0.17 13.61 4.52
N PHE A 318 1.08 14.07 4.38
CA PHE A 318 1.69 14.34 3.08
C PHE A 318 1.82 13.07 2.23
N ASN A 319 2.19 11.93 2.84
CA ASN A 319 2.19 10.65 2.16
C ASN A 319 0.77 10.29 1.68
N LEU A 320 -0.24 10.32 2.55
CA LEU A 320 -1.62 10.01 2.16
C LEU A 320 -2.11 10.82 0.95
N ILE A 321 -1.90 12.14 0.92
CA ILE A 321 -2.34 12.96 -0.23
C ILE A 321 -1.47 12.75 -1.49
N GLN A 322 -0.24 12.25 -1.34
CA GLN A 322 0.64 11.83 -2.44
C GLN A 322 0.19 10.47 -3.01
N ASP A 323 -0.01 9.47 -2.15
CA ASP A 323 -0.43 8.10 -2.48
C ASP A 323 -1.85 8.08 -3.09
N GLN A 324 -2.71 9.01 -2.68
CA GLN A 324 -4.03 9.22 -3.28
C GLN A 324 -4.02 10.18 -4.49
N ALA A 325 -2.84 10.50 -5.05
CA ALA A 325 -2.66 11.32 -6.25
C ALA A 325 -3.34 12.73 -6.23
N ILE A 326 -3.52 13.30 -5.04
CA ILE A 326 -4.09 14.66 -4.85
C ILE A 326 -3.04 15.74 -5.21
N ILE A 327 -1.75 15.39 -5.11
CA ILE A 327 -0.61 16.27 -5.36
C ILE A 327 0.41 15.62 -6.31
N GLN A 328 1.14 16.45 -7.05
CA GLN A 328 2.26 16.05 -7.91
C GLN A 328 3.57 16.11 -7.12
N VAL A 329 4.37 15.03 -7.20
CA VAL A 329 5.70 14.95 -6.58
C VAL A 329 6.74 15.75 -7.36
N ASN A 330 7.77 16.23 -6.65
CA ASN A 330 8.95 16.81 -7.28
C ASN A 330 9.88 15.72 -7.87
N ALA A 331 10.96 16.13 -8.55
CA ALA A 331 11.95 15.22 -9.18
C ALA A 331 12.80 14.38 -8.19
N GLN A 332 12.42 14.33 -6.91
CA GLN A 332 13.02 13.53 -5.84
C GLN A 332 11.95 12.68 -5.11
N ASP A 333 10.82 12.42 -5.78
CA ASP A 333 9.63 11.67 -5.30
C ASP A 333 8.99 12.22 -4.01
N LYS A 334 9.15 13.53 -3.74
CA LYS A 334 8.60 14.20 -2.53
C LYS A 334 7.44 15.14 -2.87
N ALA A 335 6.41 15.09 -2.03
CA ALA A 335 5.26 16.00 -1.97
C ALA A 335 5.58 17.51 -2.01
N ILE A 336 6.76 17.93 -1.53
CA ILE A 336 7.09 19.33 -1.25
C ILE A 336 8.01 19.93 -2.31
N TRP A 337 7.55 20.97 -2.98
CA TRP A 337 8.33 21.81 -3.87
C TRP A 337 8.86 23.04 -3.10
N LYS A 338 9.99 23.61 -3.52
CA LYS A 338 10.51 24.90 -3.01
C LYS A 338 10.60 25.87 -4.18
N ALA A 339 9.97 27.03 -4.06
CA ALA A 339 9.93 28.00 -5.16
C ALA A 339 9.88 29.44 -4.67
N LYS A 340 10.56 30.32 -5.40
CA LYS A 340 10.53 31.77 -5.25
C LYS A 340 9.41 32.34 -6.11
N VAL A 341 8.45 33.01 -5.46
CA VAL A 341 7.41 33.78 -6.13
C VAL A 341 7.88 35.23 -6.23
N ASP A 342 7.69 35.88 -7.38
CA ASP A 342 7.93 37.30 -7.62
C ASP A 342 6.68 37.90 -8.26
N ASN A 343 6.15 39.01 -7.72
CA ASN A 343 4.93 39.64 -8.25
C ASN A 343 5.18 40.69 -9.36
N GLY A 344 6.43 40.88 -9.79
CA GLY A 344 6.81 41.88 -10.78
C GLY A 344 6.71 43.33 -10.30
N LYS A 345 6.40 43.56 -9.02
CA LYS A 345 6.22 44.87 -8.37
C LYS A 345 7.18 45.08 -7.19
N GLY A 346 8.30 44.37 -7.16
CA GLY A 346 9.32 44.49 -6.12
C GLY A 346 9.07 43.67 -4.84
N TRP A 347 8.01 42.86 -4.78
CA TRP A 347 7.86 41.84 -3.74
C TRP A 347 8.20 40.46 -4.29
N SER A 348 9.11 39.76 -3.60
CA SER A 348 9.42 38.37 -3.89
C SER A 348 9.81 37.60 -2.63
N GLN A 349 9.33 36.36 -2.52
CA GLN A 349 9.52 35.50 -1.35
C GLN A 349 9.52 34.02 -1.75
N THR A 350 10.37 33.24 -1.10
CA THR A 350 10.43 31.77 -1.27
C THR A 350 9.48 31.07 -0.29
N PHE A 351 8.71 30.12 -0.81
CA PHE A 351 7.79 29.28 -0.02
C PHE A 351 8.01 27.78 -0.31
N THR A 352 7.35 26.94 0.48
CA THR A 352 7.23 25.50 0.22
C THR A 352 5.82 25.18 -0.24
N PHE A 353 5.68 24.48 -1.36
CA PHE A 353 4.44 24.29 -2.09
C PHE A 353 4.04 22.82 -2.21
N LEU A 354 2.73 22.59 -2.25
CA LEU A 354 2.13 21.44 -2.92
C LEU A 354 1.79 21.86 -4.35
N LYS A 355 2.11 21.01 -5.33
CA LYS A 355 1.72 21.21 -6.74
C LYS A 355 0.49 20.35 -7.03
N ILE A 356 -0.60 20.94 -7.52
CA ILE A 356 -1.87 20.26 -7.79
C ILE A 356 -2.29 20.49 -9.25
N SER A 357 -2.88 19.46 -9.87
CA SER A 357 -3.49 19.59 -11.20
C SER A 357 -4.70 20.53 -11.14
N PRO A 358 -4.78 21.60 -11.97
CA PRO A 358 -5.93 22.51 -11.95
C PRO A 358 -7.25 21.82 -12.28
N ALA A 359 -7.21 20.71 -13.03
CA ALA A 359 -8.37 19.89 -13.36
C ALA A 359 -8.97 19.14 -12.14
N LEU A 360 -8.20 18.92 -11.07
CA LEU A 360 -8.71 18.31 -9.84
C LEU A 360 -9.67 19.27 -9.10
N ILE A 361 -9.42 20.57 -9.20
CA ILE A 361 -10.21 21.63 -8.57
C ILE A 361 -11.30 22.13 -9.52
N TRP A 362 -10.94 22.48 -10.76
CA TRP A 362 -11.85 23.00 -11.79
C TRP A 362 -11.88 22.06 -13.00
N PRO A 363 -12.87 21.14 -13.07
CA PRO A 363 -13.03 20.22 -14.19
C PRO A 363 -13.24 20.97 -15.51
N ASP A 364 -14.08 22.00 -15.51
CA ASP A 364 -14.19 22.94 -16.62
C ASP A 364 -13.04 23.99 -16.55
N PRO A 365 -12.27 24.20 -17.63
CA PRO A 365 -11.31 25.29 -17.70
C PRO A 365 -11.91 26.70 -17.55
N ALA A 366 -13.20 26.89 -17.83
CA ALA A 366 -13.89 28.19 -17.75
C ALA A 366 -14.11 28.68 -16.30
N ASP A 367 -14.21 27.76 -15.33
CA ASP A 367 -14.39 28.10 -13.91
C ASP A 367 -13.08 28.59 -13.23
N ARG A 368 -11.97 28.60 -13.96
CA ARG A 368 -10.64 28.87 -13.39
C ARG A 368 -10.41 30.38 -13.20
N PRO A 369 -9.90 30.82 -12.03
CA PRO A 369 -9.41 32.17 -11.84
C PRO A 369 -8.33 32.55 -12.86
N ALA A 370 -8.20 33.85 -13.16
CA ALA A 370 -7.14 34.34 -14.04
C ALA A 370 -5.74 33.91 -13.52
N PRO A 371 -4.85 33.39 -14.37
CA PRO A 371 -3.55 32.89 -13.96
C PRO A 371 -2.66 34.01 -13.42
N PHE A 372 -1.71 33.64 -12.57
CA PHE A 372 -0.76 34.56 -11.96
C PHE A 372 0.13 35.20 -13.02
N THR A 373 0.24 36.53 -12.96
CA THR A 373 0.99 37.35 -13.93
C THR A 373 2.42 37.66 -13.49
N GLY A 374 2.81 37.25 -12.27
CA GLY A 374 4.20 37.25 -11.81
C GLY A 374 4.92 35.95 -12.15
N THR A 375 6.15 35.80 -11.66
CA THR A 375 7.01 34.65 -11.94
C THR A 375 7.08 33.71 -10.74
N LEU A 376 6.94 32.40 -10.97
CA LEU A 376 7.22 31.36 -9.98
C LEU A 376 8.44 30.56 -10.45
N THR A 377 9.55 30.66 -9.73
CA THR A 377 10.84 30.03 -10.08
C THR A 377 11.14 28.90 -9.10
N LEU A 378 11.34 27.68 -9.60
CA LEU A 378 11.74 26.54 -8.76
C LEU A 378 13.18 26.70 -8.29
N GLU A 379 13.42 26.46 -7.00
CA GLU A 379 14.78 26.34 -6.47
C GLU A 379 15.22 24.88 -6.58
N GLN A 380 16.21 24.61 -7.44
CA GLN A 380 16.84 23.30 -7.51
C GLN A 380 17.66 23.05 -6.24
N THR A 381 17.34 21.99 -5.51
CA THR A 381 18.07 21.58 -4.31
C THR A 381 19.27 20.70 -4.68
N ASP A 382 20.28 21.31 -5.28
CA ASP A 382 21.64 20.79 -5.19
C ASP A 382 22.13 20.80 -3.72
N GLY A 383 23.00 19.86 -3.38
CA GLY A 383 23.40 19.61 -2.00
C GLY A 383 24.35 20.66 -1.44
N GLY A 384 23.82 21.63 -0.70
CA GLY A 384 24.59 22.59 0.09
C GLY A 384 23.86 22.99 1.37
N GLU A 385 24.58 23.03 2.50
CA GLU A 385 24.03 23.49 3.78
C GLU A 385 23.94 25.03 3.81
N PRO A 386 22.92 25.62 4.46
CA PRO A 386 22.76 27.08 4.50
C PRO A 386 23.63 27.71 5.59
N GLU A 387 24.73 28.35 5.17
CA GLU A 387 25.50 29.25 6.02
C GLU A 387 24.68 30.51 6.39
N GLN A 388 24.94 31.10 7.56
CA GLN A 388 24.13 32.20 8.10
C GLN A 388 24.73 33.59 7.82
N GLN A 389 23.84 34.59 7.70
CA GLN A 389 24.14 36.03 7.53
C GLN A 389 24.68 36.36 6.12
N ARG A 390 24.56 37.60 5.61
CA ARG A 390 24.27 38.88 6.27
C ARG A 390 23.36 39.78 5.40
N VAL A 391 22.77 40.81 6.01
CA VAL A 391 22.10 41.90 5.28
C VAL A 391 23.12 42.93 4.84
N ASP A 392 23.07 43.36 3.58
CA ASP A 392 23.70 44.58 3.08
C ASP A 392 22.85 45.20 1.95
N ILE A 393 23.03 46.51 1.68
CA ILE A 393 22.15 47.35 0.87
C ILE A 393 22.97 48.17 -0.13
N ALA A 394 22.61 48.20 -1.43
CA ALA A 394 22.50 49.43 -2.25
C ALA A 394 22.33 49.21 -3.79
N SER A 395 21.61 50.17 -4.40
CA SER A 395 21.80 50.81 -5.74
C SER A 395 21.85 50.00 -7.06
N ASP A 396 20.83 50.24 -7.89
CA ASP A 396 20.85 50.61 -9.33
C ASP A 396 21.80 49.95 -10.35
N ILE A 397 21.23 49.50 -11.49
CA ILE A 397 21.34 50.23 -12.78
C ILE A 397 20.31 49.74 -13.85
N THR A 398 19.48 50.69 -14.26
CA THR A 398 18.77 50.97 -15.53
C THR A 398 18.92 50.04 -16.77
N SER A 399 17.81 49.37 -17.16
CA SER A 399 17.20 49.29 -18.53
C SER A 399 17.97 48.75 -19.77
N PRO A 400 17.33 48.51 -20.95
CA PRO A 400 15.89 48.51 -21.32
C PRO A 400 15.39 47.22 -22.06
N SER A 401 14.10 47.25 -22.39
CA SER A 401 13.30 46.25 -23.13
C SER A 401 13.75 45.92 -24.57
N ILE A 402 13.30 44.75 -25.07
CA ILE A 402 12.65 44.65 -26.40
C ILE A 402 11.29 43.98 -26.21
N ALA A 403 10.26 44.48 -26.89
CA ALA A 403 8.94 43.87 -26.97
C ALA A 403 8.63 43.49 -28.43
N ILE A 404 7.89 42.40 -28.64
CA ILE A 404 7.28 42.07 -29.94
C ILE A 404 5.79 41.84 -29.71
N THR A 405 4.98 42.81 -30.16
CA THR A 405 3.53 42.75 -30.09
C THR A 405 2.98 42.19 -31.40
N HIS A 406 2.05 41.24 -31.34
CA HIS A 406 1.09 41.00 -32.43
C HIS A 406 -0.29 40.70 -31.85
N THR A 407 -1.34 41.12 -32.56
CA THR A 407 -2.66 41.40 -31.97
C THR A 407 -3.80 40.62 -32.60
N VAL A 408 -4.66 40.07 -31.74
CA VAL A 408 -6.15 40.13 -31.80
C VAL A 408 -6.86 39.65 -33.08
N THR A 409 -7.72 38.64 -32.93
CA THR A 409 -9.16 38.78 -33.27
C THR A 409 -10.02 37.66 -32.65
N ASP A 410 -11.18 38.06 -32.10
CA ASP A 410 -12.22 37.18 -31.57
C ASP A 410 -13.19 36.70 -32.66
N VAL A 411 -13.87 35.56 -32.42
CA VAL A 411 -15.19 35.26 -33.02
C VAL A 411 -16.11 34.60 -31.98
N THR A 412 -17.15 35.31 -31.57
CA THR A 412 -18.32 34.83 -30.79
C THR A 412 -19.48 34.52 -31.77
N SER A 413 -20.57 33.79 -31.47
CA SER A 413 -21.12 33.12 -30.27
C SER A 413 -22.35 32.23 -30.66
N PHE A 414 -23.19 31.80 -29.69
CA PHE A 414 -24.58 31.28 -29.81
C PHE A 414 -24.75 29.76 -30.12
N GLN A 415 -25.81 28.99 -29.73
CA GLN A 415 -26.94 29.02 -28.75
C GLN A 415 -27.66 27.61 -28.82
N THR A 416 -28.55 27.06 -27.96
CA THR A 416 -29.09 27.29 -26.58
C THR A 416 -30.04 26.12 -26.17
N THR A 417 -30.27 25.86 -24.86
CA THR A 417 -31.30 24.94 -24.24
C THR A 417 -31.15 23.42 -24.47
N VAL A 418 -31.74 22.48 -23.69
CA VAL A 418 -33.00 22.48 -22.87
C VAL A 418 -32.86 21.71 -21.53
N HIS A 419 -33.74 22.01 -20.56
CA HIS A 419 -33.93 21.28 -19.28
C HIS A 419 -34.68 19.93 -19.43
N SER A 420 -34.54 19.06 -18.43
CA SER A 420 -35.55 18.07 -17.97
C SER A 420 -35.35 17.74 -16.49
N GLU A 421 -36.42 17.41 -15.77
CA GLU A 421 -36.43 17.16 -14.31
C GLU A 421 -36.66 15.68 -13.93
N THR A 422 -36.28 15.34 -12.69
CA THR A 422 -36.79 14.22 -11.84
C THR A 422 -36.74 12.77 -12.37
N LEU A 423 -36.10 11.90 -11.57
CA LEU A 423 -36.83 10.97 -10.66
C LEU A 423 -35.84 10.24 -9.72
N ARG A 424 -36.31 9.85 -8.52
CA ARG A 424 -35.57 8.95 -7.60
C ARG A 424 -36.12 7.53 -7.71
N PRO A 425 -35.27 6.49 -7.82
CA PRO A 425 -35.65 5.11 -7.52
C PRO A 425 -35.89 4.92 -6.00
N PRO A 426 -36.71 3.93 -5.58
CA PRO A 426 -37.05 3.69 -4.18
C PRO A 426 -36.00 2.82 -3.46
N ALA A 427 -35.96 2.91 -2.13
CA ALA A 427 -35.21 1.98 -1.27
C ALA A 427 -36.09 0.79 -0.87
N PHE A 428 -35.53 -0.44 -0.90
CA PHE A 428 -36.16 -1.63 -0.33
C PHE A 428 -35.14 -2.53 0.38
N GLN A 429 -35.23 -2.53 1.71
CA GLN A 429 -35.17 -3.69 2.60
C GLN A 429 -34.21 -4.84 2.24
N THR A 430 -33.00 -4.79 2.79
CA THR A 430 -32.18 -5.98 3.02
C THR A 430 -32.78 -6.81 4.15
N GLY A 431 -33.01 -8.12 3.94
CA GLY A 431 -33.41 -9.05 5.00
C GLY A 431 -32.27 -9.30 5.98
N LEU A 432 -32.56 -9.28 7.28
CA LEU A 432 -31.55 -9.37 8.35
C LEU A 432 -31.01 -10.79 8.56
N ASP A 433 -31.75 -11.82 8.14
CA ASP A 433 -31.49 -13.22 8.51
C ASP A 433 -30.32 -13.88 7.74
N SER A 434 -29.63 -13.13 6.86
CA SER A 434 -28.45 -13.60 6.12
C SER A 434 -27.12 -13.18 6.76
N MET A 435 -27.13 -12.48 7.90
CA MET A 435 -25.93 -11.88 8.48
C MET A 435 -25.18 -12.78 9.48
N GLU A 436 -25.82 -13.79 10.09
CA GLU A 436 -25.15 -14.71 11.03
C GLU A 436 -24.21 -15.71 10.34
N ASP A 437 -24.58 -16.25 9.17
CA ASP A 437 -23.67 -17.08 8.34
C ASP A 437 -22.37 -16.34 7.97
N THR A 438 -22.40 -15.01 7.88
CA THR A 438 -21.19 -14.22 7.60
C THR A 438 -20.23 -14.08 8.79
N LEU A 439 -20.67 -14.38 10.02
CA LEU A 439 -19.79 -14.51 11.19
C LEU A 439 -19.20 -15.92 11.30
N ALA A 440 -20.03 -16.97 11.11
CA ALA A 440 -19.56 -18.36 11.18
C ALA A 440 -18.40 -18.64 10.20
N LEU A 441 -18.47 -18.10 8.98
CA LEU A 441 -17.41 -18.21 7.98
C LEU A 441 -16.15 -17.38 8.29
N ALA A 442 -16.21 -16.38 9.18
CA ALA A 442 -15.02 -15.65 9.63
C ALA A 442 -14.25 -16.47 10.69
N ASP A 443 -14.98 -17.06 11.65
CA ASP A 443 -14.39 -17.95 12.66
C ASP A 443 -13.80 -19.23 12.04
N ASP A 444 -14.46 -19.81 11.03
CA ASP A 444 -13.93 -20.98 10.31
C ASP A 444 -12.78 -20.64 9.33
N LEU A 445 -12.61 -19.37 8.98
CA LEU A 445 -11.43 -18.91 8.25
C LEU A 445 -10.19 -18.81 9.14
N PHE A 446 -10.32 -18.31 10.38
CA PHE A 446 -9.18 -17.87 11.21
C PHE A 446 -9.00 -18.52 12.60
N GLY A 447 -9.97 -19.30 13.10
CA GLY A 447 -9.82 -20.13 14.31
C GLY A 447 -10.35 -19.52 15.61
N HIS A 448 -10.80 -20.39 16.52
CA HIS A 448 -11.64 -20.01 17.67
C HIS A 448 -10.92 -19.29 18.82
N THR A 449 -11.62 -18.32 19.43
CA THR A 449 -11.60 -18.11 20.89
C THR A 449 -13.04 -17.99 21.40
N PRO A 450 -13.48 -18.79 22.39
CA PRO A 450 -14.89 -18.80 22.82
C PRO A 450 -15.28 -17.51 23.55
N SER A 451 -16.42 -16.96 23.18
CA SER A 451 -16.97 -15.72 23.78
C SER A 451 -17.43 -15.94 25.22
N ALA A 452 -17.11 -14.99 26.10
CA ALA A 452 -17.55 -14.98 27.50
C ALA A 452 -18.78 -14.08 27.70
N VAL A 453 -19.71 -14.55 28.53
CA VAL A 453 -21.02 -13.90 28.80
C VAL A 453 -20.83 -12.47 29.36
N PRO A 454 -21.59 -11.45 28.87
CA PRO A 454 -21.37 -10.06 29.24
C PRO A 454 -21.90 -9.71 30.64
N LEU A 455 -21.20 -8.80 31.33
CA LEU A 455 -21.67 -8.08 32.51
C LEU A 455 -21.39 -6.58 32.36
N THR A 456 -22.31 -5.76 32.84
CA THR A 456 -22.36 -4.30 32.68
C THR A 456 -21.37 -3.53 33.61
N PRO A 457 -21.02 -2.27 33.30
CA PRO A 457 -19.87 -1.57 33.88
C PRO A 457 -20.17 -0.90 35.24
N PRO A 458 -19.13 -0.35 35.89
CA PRO A 458 -19.05 1.13 35.87
C PRO A 458 -17.65 1.72 35.58
N GLN A 459 -17.67 3.00 35.18
CA GLN A 459 -16.56 3.96 35.13
C GLN A 459 -16.22 4.50 36.56
N PRO A 460 -15.18 5.35 36.82
CA PRO A 460 -14.46 6.21 35.85
C PRO A 460 -12.91 6.35 35.97
N THR A 461 -12.34 6.94 34.91
CA THR A 461 -11.15 7.84 34.83
C THR A 461 -9.99 7.73 35.84
N ILE A 462 -8.78 7.50 35.30
CA ILE A 462 -7.56 8.26 35.65
C ILE A 462 -6.86 8.64 34.35
N ASP A 463 -6.46 9.90 34.19
CA ASP A 463 -5.61 10.36 33.08
C ASP A 463 -4.16 9.90 33.26
N LEU A 464 -3.51 9.52 32.16
CA LEU A 464 -2.05 9.39 32.09
C LEU A 464 -1.52 10.17 30.90
N ALA A 465 -1.12 11.42 31.17
CA ALA A 465 -0.21 12.13 30.30
C ALA A 465 1.14 11.40 30.26
N LEU A 466 1.80 11.43 29.10
CA LEU A 466 3.20 11.06 28.97
C LEU A 466 4.04 12.26 29.41
N ASP A 467 4.98 12.04 30.34
CA ASP A 467 6.03 13.00 30.67
C ASP A 467 7.40 12.32 30.56
N ASP A 468 8.39 13.00 29.98
CA ASP A 468 9.67 12.45 29.51
C ASP A 468 10.83 12.92 30.39
N GLN A 469 11.16 12.15 31.44
CA GLN A 469 12.41 12.21 32.24
C GLN A 469 12.41 11.03 33.26
N GLU A 470 13.52 10.38 33.64
CA GLU A 470 14.96 10.69 33.55
C GLU A 470 15.80 9.48 33.03
N ALA A 471 17.12 9.68 32.86
CA ALA A 471 18.08 8.63 32.54
C ALA A 471 18.99 8.30 33.72
N HIS A 472 19.16 7.00 34.02
CA HIS A 472 20.08 6.51 35.06
C HIS A 472 21.00 5.38 34.55
N PRO A 473 22.15 5.13 35.21
CA PRO A 473 23.31 4.51 34.55
C PRO A 473 23.25 2.98 34.44
N VAL A 474 24.23 2.44 33.71
CA VAL A 474 24.55 1.01 33.67
C VAL A 474 25.36 0.65 34.91
N GLU A 475 24.96 -0.41 35.63
CA GLU A 475 25.84 -1.14 36.55
C GLU A 475 26.10 -2.57 36.03
N ASP A 476 27.30 -3.07 36.33
CA ASP A 476 27.85 -4.33 35.84
C ASP A 476 27.70 -5.42 36.91
N ILE A 477 27.18 -6.60 36.54
CA ILE A 477 27.05 -7.75 37.45
C ILE A 477 27.57 -9.01 36.75
N SER A 478 28.85 -9.30 37.01
CA SER A 478 29.49 -10.56 36.62
C SER A 478 28.96 -11.74 37.45
N ALA A 479 28.38 -12.71 36.75
CA ALA A 479 28.30 -14.14 37.07
C ALA A 479 28.06 -14.60 38.52
N ALA A 480 26.83 -15.07 38.79
CA ALA A 480 26.56 -16.14 39.76
C ALA A 480 25.67 -17.21 39.12
N ALA A 481 26.11 -18.47 39.10
CA ALA A 481 25.40 -19.55 38.42
C ALA A 481 24.42 -20.27 39.36
N VAL A 482 23.11 -20.11 39.11
CA VAL A 482 22.06 -20.95 39.72
C VAL A 482 21.29 -21.66 38.61
N ALA A 483 21.46 -22.98 38.55
CA ALA A 483 20.73 -23.84 37.62
C ALA A 483 19.29 -24.05 38.12
N VAL A 484 18.31 -23.65 37.31
CA VAL A 484 16.88 -23.85 37.58
C VAL A 484 16.31 -24.68 36.42
N PRO A 485 15.83 -25.93 36.65
CA PRO A 485 15.15 -26.70 35.61
C PRO A 485 13.87 -25.99 35.17
N GLY A 486 13.49 -26.11 33.89
CA GLY A 486 12.44 -25.30 33.25
C GLY A 486 12.92 -23.98 32.63
N GLY A 487 14.04 -23.41 33.09
CA GLY A 487 14.55 -22.13 32.57
C GLY A 487 15.02 -22.16 31.11
N ALA A 488 15.42 -23.32 30.59
CA ALA A 488 15.74 -23.51 29.16
C ALA A 488 14.49 -23.86 28.33
N GLU A 489 13.56 -24.63 28.90
CA GLU A 489 12.31 -25.05 28.24
C GLU A 489 11.43 -23.83 27.91
N LEU A 490 11.30 -22.87 28.83
CA LEU A 490 10.60 -21.62 28.57
C LEU A 490 11.29 -20.75 27.50
N GLY A 491 12.63 -20.75 27.47
CA GLY A 491 13.39 -20.06 26.42
C GLY A 491 13.13 -20.66 25.04
N GLN A 492 13.07 -22.00 24.96
CA GLN A 492 12.76 -22.70 23.71
C GLN A 492 11.29 -22.49 23.30
N ALA A 493 10.34 -22.58 24.23
CA ALA A 493 8.93 -22.32 23.98
C ALA A 493 8.66 -20.89 23.46
N PHE A 494 9.44 -19.90 23.89
CA PHE A 494 9.41 -18.55 23.33
C PHE A 494 9.89 -18.50 21.87
N ILE A 495 10.96 -19.23 21.54
CA ILE A 495 11.49 -19.31 20.16
C ILE A 495 10.53 -20.09 19.25
N ASP A 496 9.97 -21.20 19.73
CA ASP A 496 9.01 -21.99 18.96
C ASP A 496 7.70 -21.23 18.74
N TRP A 497 7.24 -20.44 19.73
CA TRP A 497 6.13 -19.49 19.54
C TRP A 497 6.47 -18.39 18.53
N ALA A 498 7.67 -17.80 18.60
CA ALA A 498 8.06 -16.73 17.69
C ALA A 498 8.19 -17.25 16.24
N ARG A 499 8.80 -18.42 16.06
CA ARG A 499 8.88 -19.16 14.80
C ARG A 499 7.49 -19.50 14.26
N HIS A 500 6.63 -20.10 15.07
CA HIS A 500 5.26 -20.43 14.67
C HIS A 500 4.45 -19.18 14.34
N GLY A 501 4.62 -18.09 15.10
CA GLY A 501 4.00 -16.80 14.85
C GLY A 501 4.40 -16.18 13.52
N VAL A 502 5.67 -16.30 13.11
CA VAL A 502 6.12 -15.87 11.78
C VAL A 502 5.60 -16.79 10.68
N LEU A 503 5.66 -18.12 10.87
CA LEU A 503 5.17 -19.10 9.87
C LEU A 503 3.65 -19.13 9.69
N SER A 504 2.89 -18.65 10.69
CA SER A 504 1.43 -18.46 10.63
C SER A 504 1.02 -17.02 10.29
N HIS A 505 1.99 -16.13 10.01
CA HIS A 505 1.80 -14.69 9.78
C HIS A 505 1.19 -13.90 10.95
N LYS A 506 0.99 -14.51 12.13
CA LYS A 506 0.54 -13.84 13.37
C LYS A 506 1.53 -12.78 13.87
N LEU A 507 2.82 -12.95 13.58
CA LEU A 507 3.88 -11.98 13.87
C LEU A 507 4.40 -11.38 12.57
N VAL A 508 4.00 -10.13 12.30
CA VAL A 508 4.50 -9.33 11.18
C VAL A 508 6.01 -9.08 11.34
N ILE A 509 6.74 -9.16 10.23
CA ILE A 509 8.19 -8.98 10.14
C ILE A 509 8.55 -7.81 9.22
N ASN A 510 9.69 -7.17 9.45
CA ASN A 510 10.23 -6.03 8.67
C ASN A 510 9.38 -4.74 8.58
N ASP A 511 8.07 -4.76 8.88
CA ASP A 511 7.21 -3.57 8.99
C ASP A 511 7.69 -2.55 10.05
N ALA A 512 7.25 -1.29 9.93
CA ALA A 512 7.56 -0.19 10.84
C ALA A 512 7.07 -0.39 12.29
N LYS A 513 6.12 -1.30 12.54
CA LYS A 513 5.65 -1.73 13.87
C LYS A 513 5.98 -3.20 14.19
N ALA A 514 6.73 -3.89 13.33
CA ALA A 514 7.14 -5.27 13.58
C ALA A 514 7.99 -5.38 14.87
N MET A 515 7.93 -6.55 15.51
CA MET A 515 8.79 -6.89 16.67
C MET A 515 9.89 -7.89 16.31
N ILE A 516 9.96 -8.27 15.04
CA ILE A 516 10.98 -9.11 14.43
C ILE A 516 11.37 -8.44 13.11
N HIS A 517 12.67 -8.26 12.88
CA HIS A 517 13.20 -7.78 11.59
C HIS A 517 14.33 -8.70 11.13
N THR A 518 14.82 -8.52 9.91
CA THR A 518 16.04 -9.17 9.41
C THR A 518 17.10 -8.09 9.21
N VAL A 519 18.28 -8.30 9.77
CA VAL A 519 19.41 -7.34 9.78
C VAL A 519 20.71 -8.14 9.81
N ASP A 520 21.67 -7.81 8.96
CA ASP A 520 22.95 -8.53 8.81
C ASP A 520 22.74 -10.03 8.49
N GLY A 521 21.79 -10.29 7.58
CA GLY A 521 21.40 -11.63 7.14
C GLY A 521 20.79 -12.53 8.22
N THR A 522 20.43 -11.99 9.40
CA THR A 522 19.88 -12.76 10.52
C THR A 522 18.66 -12.11 11.18
N ALA A 523 17.94 -12.89 11.99
CA ALA A 523 16.79 -12.42 12.74
C ALA A 523 17.21 -11.46 13.88
N PHE A 524 16.55 -10.31 13.95
CA PHE A 524 16.65 -9.31 15.02
C PHE A 524 15.34 -9.25 15.82
N LEU A 525 15.40 -9.59 17.11
CA LEU A 525 14.24 -9.68 18.01
C LEU A 525 14.14 -8.42 18.89
N VAL A 526 13.08 -7.63 18.75
CA VAL A 526 12.94 -6.32 19.43
C VAL A 526 12.59 -6.49 20.91
N SER A 527 13.43 -5.93 21.79
CA SER A 527 13.26 -5.95 23.25
C SER A 527 12.89 -4.56 23.77
N PRO A 528 11.94 -4.42 24.73
CA PRO A 528 11.20 -5.48 25.42
C PRO A 528 9.95 -5.97 24.68
N GLY A 529 9.63 -5.41 23.51
CA GLY A 529 8.34 -5.57 22.81
C GLY A 529 7.92 -7.03 22.60
N LEU A 530 8.78 -7.85 21.99
CA LEU A 530 8.46 -9.23 21.65
C LEU A 530 8.22 -10.10 22.90
N PHE A 531 9.01 -9.89 23.96
CA PHE A 531 8.85 -10.60 25.24
C PHE A 531 7.56 -10.19 25.97
N LYS A 532 7.21 -8.90 25.96
CA LYS A 532 5.93 -8.41 26.49
C LYS A 532 4.74 -8.98 25.72
N ARG A 533 4.86 -9.11 24.39
CA ARG A 533 3.82 -9.74 23.55
C ARG A 533 3.63 -11.23 23.89
N TYR A 534 4.72 -11.99 24.04
CA TYR A 534 4.64 -13.40 24.43
C TYR A 534 3.95 -13.60 25.78
N VAL A 535 4.30 -12.81 26.79
CA VAL A 535 3.68 -12.88 28.14
C VAL A 535 2.19 -12.52 28.13
N LEU A 536 1.75 -11.62 27.25
CA LEU A 536 0.34 -11.28 27.11
C LEU A 536 -0.47 -12.48 26.59
N GLU A 537 0.13 -13.29 25.72
CA GLU A 537 -0.47 -14.52 25.18
C GLU A 537 -0.35 -15.74 26.14
N HIS A 538 0.43 -15.63 27.22
CA HIS A 538 0.67 -16.72 28.19
C HIS A 538 0.44 -16.27 29.66
N PRO A 539 -0.83 -16.07 30.11
CA PRO A 539 -1.13 -15.49 31.41
C PRO A 539 -0.65 -16.28 32.65
N HIS A 540 -0.23 -17.53 32.49
CA HIS A 540 0.36 -18.31 33.60
C HIS A 540 1.73 -17.75 34.01
N LEU A 541 2.52 -17.22 33.07
CA LEU A 541 3.83 -16.62 33.34
C LEU A 541 3.73 -15.37 34.23
N GLN A 542 2.59 -14.66 34.17
CA GLN A 542 2.33 -13.50 35.04
C GLN A 542 2.15 -13.90 36.52
N LYS A 543 1.75 -15.15 36.80
CA LYS A 543 1.65 -15.70 38.16
C LYS A 543 3.03 -16.12 38.67
N GLU A 544 3.76 -16.93 37.89
CA GLU A 544 5.12 -17.38 38.22
C GLU A 544 6.11 -16.21 38.40
N ALA A 545 5.96 -15.14 37.62
CA ALA A 545 6.74 -13.92 37.76
C ALA A 545 6.43 -13.16 39.07
N LYS A 546 5.13 -13.06 39.44
CA LYS A 546 4.68 -12.44 40.69
C LYS A 546 5.11 -13.23 41.93
N GLU A 547 5.20 -14.55 41.82
CA GLU A 547 5.75 -15.43 42.87
C GLU A 547 7.27 -15.27 43.06
N ARG A 548 7.97 -14.62 42.12
CA ARG A 548 9.42 -14.40 42.15
C ARG A 548 9.83 -12.92 42.23
N ASP A 549 8.87 -12.01 42.40
CA ASP A 549 9.06 -10.55 42.43
C ASP A 549 9.88 -10.01 41.24
N ILE A 550 9.62 -10.54 40.04
CA ILE A 550 10.30 -10.17 38.80
C ILE A 550 9.27 -9.74 37.76
N ASP A 551 9.63 -8.74 36.96
CA ASP A 551 8.82 -8.23 35.86
C ASP A 551 8.57 -9.34 34.81
N PRO A 552 7.32 -9.72 34.47
CA PRO A 552 7.01 -10.97 33.75
C PRO A 552 7.75 -11.19 32.41
N TRP A 553 8.04 -10.12 31.67
CA TRP A 553 8.78 -10.21 30.40
C TRP A 553 10.29 -10.43 30.61
N GLN A 554 10.87 -9.98 31.73
CA GLN A 554 12.26 -10.25 32.09
C GLN A 554 12.50 -11.72 32.43
N LEU A 555 11.50 -12.41 33.00
CA LEU A 555 11.56 -13.84 33.29
C LEU A 555 11.78 -14.64 31.99
N VAL A 556 11.03 -14.30 30.93
CA VAL A 556 11.16 -14.92 29.59
C VAL A 556 12.45 -14.49 28.90
N GLN A 557 12.83 -13.22 28.99
CA GLN A 557 14.09 -12.71 28.43
C GLN A 557 15.31 -13.43 29.02
N ARG A 558 15.36 -13.60 30.35
CA ARG A 558 16.41 -14.37 31.06
C ARG A 558 16.38 -15.87 30.74
N ALA A 559 15.21 -16.42 30.35
CA ALA A 559 15.09 -17.80 29.87
C ALA A 559 15.67 -17.95 28.46
N PHE A 560 15.36 -17.02 27.55
CA PHE A 560 15.93 -16.95 26.21
C PHE A 560 17.47 -16.74 26.23
N GLU A 561 18.00 -15.82 27.04
CA GLU A 561 19.46 -15.58 27.13
C GLU A 561 20.25 -16.81 27.61
N LYS A 562 19.62 -17.69 28.41
CA LYS A 562 20.24 -18.96 28.84
C LYS A 562 20.44 -19.96 27.69
N LEU A 563 19.72 -19.84 26.58
CA LEU A 563 19.94 -20.65 25.38
C LEU A 563 21.24 -20.29 24.64
N LYS A 564 21.76 -19.07 24.83
CA LYS A 564 22.97 -18.55 24.17
C LYS A 564 22.94 -18.59 22.63
N ILE A 565 21.75 -18.57 22.02
CA ILE A 565 21.55 -18.53 20.57
C ILE A 565 21.64 -17.11 19.98
N ASN A 566 21.75 -16.09 20.82
CA ASN A 566 21.96 -14.71 20.39
C ASN A 566 23.44 -14.44 20.04
N ARG A 567 23.71 -13.55 19.09
CA ARG A 567 25.04 -12.97 18.91
C ARG A 567 25.30 -11.98 20.05
N LYS A 568 26.56 -11.87 20.50
CA LYS A 568 27.01 -10.84 21.44
C LYS A 568 27.65 -9.67 20.69
N THR A 569 27.56 -8.47 21.23
CA THR A 569 28.30 -7.29 20.76
C THR A 569 29.82 -7.46 21.01
N PRO A 570 30.68 -6.63 20.39
CA PRO A 570 32.12 -6.61 20.70
C PRO A 570 32.40 -6.44 22.20
N ASP A 571 31.62 -5.61 22.89
CA ASP A 571 31.68 -5.37 24.34
C ASP A 571 31.11 -6.53 25.19
N ASN A 572 30.92 -7.73 24.61
CA ASN A 572 30.41 -8.94 25.26
C ASN A 572 28.96 -8.80 25.80
N LEU A 573 28.22 -7.75 25.44
CA LEU A 573 26.81 -7.55 25.81
C LEU A 573 25.88 -8.36 24.91
N ASN A 574 24.68 -8.69 25.39
CA ASN A 574 23.71 -9.47 24.60
C ASN A 574 22.80 -8.61 23.70
N ILE A 575 22.57 -7.34 24.07
CA ILE A 575 21.62 -6.45 23.41
C ILE A 575 22.35 -5.59 22.37
N TRP A 576 21.96 -5.74 21.12
CA TRP A 576 22.37 -4.89 20.01
C TRP A 576 21.48 -3.65 19.92
N THR A 577 22.07 -2.54 19.47
CA THR A 577 21.33 -1.34 19.08
C THR A 577 21.39 -1.21 17.57
N CYS A 578 20.21 -1.05 16.95
CA CYS A 578 20.07 -0.81 15.52
C CYS A 578 19.54 0.60 15.28
N GLU A 579 20.10 1.30 14.31
CA GLU A 579 19.61 2.58 13.86
C GLU A 579 18.48 2.39 12.84
N VAL A 580 17.29 2.92 13.14
CA VAL A 580 16.19 3.03 12.17
C VAL A 580 16.43 4.23 11.28
N ILE A 581 16.69 4.00 10.00
CA ILE A 581 16.99 5.01 8.98
C ILE A 581 15.69 5.61 8.45
N GLY A 582 15.11 6.53 9.23
CA GLY A 582 13.94 7.32 8.84
C GLY A 582 14.33 8.71 8.30
N PRO A 583 13.64 9.25 7.28
CA PRO A 583 14.09 10.43 6.52
C PRO A 583 14.14 11.78 7.27
N ARG A 584 13.85 11.83 8.58
CA ARG A 584 13.96 13.06 9.42
C ARG A 584 14.41 12.87 10.88
N LYS A 585 14.48 11.64 11.39
CA LYS A 585 15.10 11.30 12.68
C LYS A 585 15.52 9.83 12.60
N SER A 586 16.74 9.52 13.04
CA SER A 586 17.04 8.16 13.45
C SER A 586 16.44 7.86 14.82
N LYS A 587 15.97 6.62 14.99
CA LYS A 587 15.51 6.09 16.28
C LYS A 587 16.27 4.79 16.53
N SER A 588 16.79 4.62 17.74
CA SER A 588 17.41 3.36 18.14
C SER A 588 16.35 2.32 18.48
N LEU A 589 16.40 1.17 17.79
CA LEU A 589 15.77 -0.07 18.25
C LEU A 589 16.80 -0.86 19.04
N LYS A 590 16.37 -1.50 20.13
CA LYS A 590 17.21 -2.41 20.93
C LYS A 590 16.64 -3.82 20.88
N GLY A 591 17.51 -4.81 20.80
CA GLY A 591 17.08 -6.19 20.60
C GLY A 591 18.24 -7.17 20.51
N TYR A 592 17.92 -8.40 20.10
CA TYR A 592 18.89 -9.49 20.01
C TYR A 592 19.03 -9.95 18.56
N LEU A 593 20.25 -9.98 18.03
CA LEU A 593 20.54 -10.74 16.80
C LEU A 593 20.64 -12.22 17.15
N LEU A 594 20.08 -13.10 16.31
CA LEU A 594 20.30 -14.54 16.41
C LEU A 594 21.57 -14.95 15.66
N GLN A 595 22.22 -16.03 16.11
CA GLN A 595 23.36 -16.62 15.41
C GLN A 595 22.91 -17.23 14.08
N ASP A 596 21.81 -17.99 14.10
CA ASP A 596 21.20 -18.63 12.92
C ASP A 596 19.76 -18.10 12.67
N PRO A 597 19.46 -17.48 11.51
CA PRO A 597 18.10 -17.08 11.15
C PRO A 597 17.10 -18.24 11.06
N THR A 598 17.54 -19.47 10.78
CA THR A 598 16.62 -20.62 10.66
C THR A 598 15.98 -21.05 11.98
N SER A 599 16.40 -20.44 13.10
CA SER A 599 15.72 -20.49 14.39
C SER A 599 14.29 -19.94 14.34
N ILE A 600 14.04 -18.93 13.48
CA ILE A 600 12.76 -18.20 13.37
C ILE A 600 12.17 -18.29 11.96
N PHE A 601 12.99 -18.25 10.92
CA PHE A 601 12.55 -18.26 9.53
C PHE A 601 12.64 -19.67 8.91
N ALA A 602 11.73 -20.02 7.98
CA ALA A 602 11.90 -21.22 7.14
C ALA A 602 12.93 -20.97 6.02
N GLN A 603 12.95 -19.76 5.48
CA GLN A 603 14.02 -19.19 4.65
C GLN A 603 14.18 -17.72 5.08
N PRO A 604 15.39 -17.20 5.30
CA PRO A 604 15.57 -15.80 5.68
C PRO A 604 15.08 -14.88 4.56
N PRO A 605 14.20 -13.89 4.86
CA PRO A 605 13.83 -12.87 3.89
C PRO A 605 14.99 -11.86 3.73
N PHE A 606 14.82 -10.88 2.86
CA PHE A 606 15.79 -9.80 2.73
C PHE A 606 15.89 -8.94 4.01
N ASP A 607 17.09 -8.42 4.27
CA ASP A 607 17.34 -7.43 5.31
C ASP A 607 16.43 -6.20 5.17
N ASN A 608 16.00 -5.65 6.29
CA ASN A 608 15.17 -4.45 6.33
C ASN A 608 16.00 -3.23 5.90
N PRO A 609 15.73 -2.59 4.74
CA PRO A 609 16.53 -1.45 4.25
C PRO A 609 16.43 -0.23 5.18
N SER A 610 15.43 -0.18 6.06
CA SER A 610 15.19 0.89 7.03
C SER A 610 15.90 0.66 8.37
N ILE A 611 16.68 -0.41 8.55
CA ILE A 611 17.36 -0.74 9.82
C ILE A 611 18.80 -1.18 9.56
N LYS A 612 19.77 -0.60 10.28
CA LYS A 612 21.17 -1.05 10.28
C LYS A 612 21.71 -1.23 11.70
N LEU A 613 22.75 -2.06 11.86
CA LEU A 613 23.48 -2.17 13.12
C LEU A 613 24.23 -0.86 13.41
N GLN A 614 24.16 -0.39 14.64
CA GLN A 614 24.92 0.77 15.09
C GLN A 614 26.26 0.31 15.66
N GLY A 615 27.37 0.59 14.95
CA GLY A 615 28.74 0.39 15.47
C GLY A 615 29.60 -0.69 14.82
N THR A 616 29.20 -1.29 13.70
CA THR A 616 30.14 -2.04 12.85
C THR A 616 30.77 -1.11 11.80
N GLU A 617 32.00 -0.67 12.05
CA GLU A 617 32.87 -0.19 10.97
C GLU A 617 33.14 -1.34 9.98
N ALA A 618 33.22 -1.00 8.69
CA ALA A 618 33.56 -1.98 7.67
C ALA A 618 35.09 -2.16 7.60
N GLU A 619 35.58 -3.29 8.11
CA GLU A 619 36.83 -3.85 7.56
C GLU A 619 36.63 -4.22 6.08
N GLN A 620 37.69 -4.07 5.29
CA GLN A 620 37.65 -3.82 3.83
C GLN A 620 37.74 -5.10 2.97
#